data_AF-A0A9E1WCM7-F1
#
_entry.id   AF-A0A9E1WCM7-F1
#
_cell.length_a   1.000
_cell.length_b   1.000
_cell.length_c   1.000
_cell.angle_alpha   90.00
_cell.angle_beta   90.00
_cell.angle_gamma   90.00
#
_symmetry.space_group_name_H-M   'P 1'
#
loop_
_entity.id
_entity.type
_entity.pdbx_description
1 polymer ?
#
loop_
_entity_poly.entity_id
_entity_poly.type
_entity_poly.pdbx_seq_one_letter_code
_entity_poly.pdbx_strand_id
1 'polypeptide(L)'
;MPNMPQTPQQMMDTARREAGVDIDDSAILPAVSRLVDSINIDGQPREEGAVMLQSRITRVLKNRLRMARDFAAYPEIHEQKIDRPIFICGMARTGSTKTQKLLAASGDFNFLTFWKAFNPSLISGDRSESPQGRIDDADEYLQWYDERSPETRAGHIFETHGTEEESGILELSMISPVW
;
A
#
# COMPACT_ATOMS: atom_id res chain seq x y z
N MET A 1 10.78 16.15 20.79
CA MET A 1 10.62 15.84 19.36
C MET A 1 9.32 15.06 19.23
N PRO A 2 8.45 15.32 18.25
CA PRO A 2 7.18 14.60 18.18
C PRO A 2 7.47 13.14 17.79
N ASN A 3 7.09 12.23 18.68
CA ASN A 3 7.07 10.81 18.39
C ASN A 3 5.82 10.50 17.56
N MET A 4 5.80 9.32 16.95
CA MET A 4 4.60 8.77 16.31
C MET A 4 3.40 8.86 17.27
N PRO A 5 2.24 9.40 16.85
CA PRO A 5 1.14 9.68 17.79
C PRO A 5 0.52 8.42 18.42
N GLN A 6 0.62 7.27 17.74
CA GLN A 6 0.17 5.98 18.21
C GLN A 6 1.30 4.96 18.25
N THR A 7 1.24 4.05 19.23
CA THR A 7 2.12 2.88 19.29
C THR A 7 1.76 1.86 18.19
N PRO A 8 2.68 0.96 17.82
CA PRO A 8 2.39 -0.18 16.94
C PRO A 8 1.13 -0.96 17.34
N GLN A 9 0.94 -1.21 18.63
CA GLN A 9 -0.25 -1.91 19.14
C GLN A 9 -1.52 -1.09 18.92
N GLN A 10 -1.51 0.22 19.22
CA GLN A 10 -2.66 1.10 18.99
C GLN A 10 -3.04 1.22 17.52
N MET A 11 -2.04 1.23 16.62
CA MET A 11 -2.28 1.21 15.18
C MET A 11 -2.90 -0.11 14.72
N MET A 12 -2.45 -1.25 15.25
CA MET A 12 -3.04 -2.56 14.97
C MET A 12 -4.48 -2.67 15.51
N ASP A 13 -4.74 -2.19 16.72
CA ASP A 13 -6.08 -2.20 17.32
C ASP A 13 -7.05 -1.33 16.50
N THR A 14 -6.58 -0.16 16.05
CA THR A 14 -7.32 0.72 15.15
C THR A 14 -7.59 0.04 13.81
N ALA A 15 -6.56 -0.59 13.23
CA ALA A 15 -6.70 -1.32 11.97
C ALA A 15 -7.70 -2.47 12.09
N ARG A 16 -7.68 -3.24 13.17
CA ARG A 16 -8.65 -4.31 13.43
C ARG A 16 -10.08 -3.79 13.49
N ARG A 17 -10.30 -2.73 14.26
CA ARG A 17 -11.62 -2.10 14.41
C ARG A 17 -12.15 -1.56 13.08
N GLU A 18 -11.32 -0.88 12.30
CA GLU A 18 -11.73 -0.29 11.01
C GLU A 18 -11.85 -1.31 9.87
N ALA A 19 -11.02 -2.36 9.89
CA ALA A 19 -11.11 -3.43 8.91
C ALA A 19 -12.32 -4.35 9.17
N GLY A 20 -12.79 -4.42 10.43
CA GLY A 20 -13.85 -5.35 10.83
C GLY A 20 -13.42 -6.81 10.72
N VAL A 21 -12.13 -7.10 10.86
CA VAL A 21 -11.55 -8.45 10.68
C VAL A 21 -11.01 -8.96 12.01
N ASP A 22 -11.55 -10.08 12.47
CA ASP A 22 -11.11 -10.76 13.69
C ASP A 22 -10.09 -11.87 13.39
N ILE A 23 -8.94 -11.48 12.83
CA ILE A 23 -7.79 -12.36 12.59
C ILE A 23 -6.61 -11.84 13.40
N ASP A 24 -5.83 -12.76 13.96
CA ASP A 24 -4.57 -12.43 14.62
C ASP A 24 -3.42 -12.33 13.60
N ASP A 25 -2.92 -11.12 13.41
CA ASP A 25 -1.68 -10.81 12.65
C ASP A 25 -0.64 -10.16 13.58
N SER A 26 -0.64 -10.49 14.88
CA SER A 26 0.31 -9.95 15.86
C SER A 26 1.78 -10.20 15.49
N ALA A 27 2.06 -11.20 14.65
CA ALA A 27 3.38 -11.49 14.11
C ALA A 27 4.02 -10.32 13.34
N ILE A 28 3.23 -9.36 12.81
CA ILE A 28 3.76 -8.19 12.11
C ILE A 28 4.31 -7.12 13.07
N LEU A 29 3.88 -7.11 14.34
CA LEU A 29 4.18 -6.04 15.29
C LEU A 29 5.68 -5.80 15.49
N PRO A 30 6.56 -6.80 15.59
CA PRO A 30 8.00 -6.55 15.71
C PRO A 30 8.57 -5.73 14.53
N ALA A 31 8.09 -5.97 13.30
CA ALA A 31 8.54 -5.23 12.13
C ALA A 31 8.00 -3.78 12.14
N VAL A 32 6.73 -3.60 12.52
CA VAL A 32 6.13 -2.26 12.70
C VAL A 32 6.86 -1.47 13.78
N SER A 33 7.17 -2.09 14.93
CA SER A 33 7.91 -1.45 16.01
C SER A 33 9.27 -0.97 15.53
N ARG A 34 10.03 -1.80 14.81
CA ARG A 34 11.33 -1.39 14.25
C ARG A 34 11.22 -0.21 13.29
N LEU A 35 10.19 -0.19 12.45
CA LEU A 35 9.94 0.92 11.54
C LEU A 35 9.62 2.21 12.32
N VAL A 36 8.70 2.12 13.29
CA VAL A 36 8.31 3.26 14.13
C VAL A 36 9.49 3.79 14.94
N ASP A 37 10.34 2.91 15.48
CA ASP A 37 11.55 3.30 16.20
C ASP A 37 12.51 4.06 15.28
N SER A 38 12.76 3.57 14.07
CA SER A 38 13.62 4.28 13.10
C SER A 38 13.01 5.61 12.65
N ILE A 39 11.70 5.69 12.42
CA ILE A 39 11.03 6.97 12.13
C ILE A 39 11.20 7.96 13.28
N ASN A 40 11.03 7.52 14.53
CA ASN A 40 11.13 8.39 15.69
C ASN A 40 12.57 8.86 15.96
N ILE A 41 13.55 7.95 15.82
CA ILE A 41 14.96 8.21 16.17
C ILE A 41 15.70 8.88 15.01
N ASP A 42 15.59 8.32 13.81
CA ASP A 42 16.36 8.73 12.64
C ASP A 42 15.59 9.72 11.76
N GLY A 43 14.30 9.44 11.53
CA GLY A 43 13.45 10.25 10.63
C GLY A 43 13.04 11.60 11.22
N GLN A 44 12.80 11.65 12.54
CA GLN A 44 12.39 12.83 13.32
C GLN A 44 11.38 13.72 12.57
N PRO A 45 10.25 13.16 12.09
CA PRO A 45 9.29 13.92 11.31
C PRO A 45 8.72 15.08 12.13
N ARG A 46 8.21 16.11 11.44
CA ARG A 46 7.33 17.10 12.09
C ARG A 46 6.01 16.43 12.44
N GLU A 47 5.25 17.06 13.34
CA GLU A 47 3.96 16.52 13.82
C GLU A 47 3.02 16.11 12.68
N GLU A 48 2.85 16.97 11.67
CA GLU A 48 2.03 16.65 10.49
C GLU A 48 2.55 15.41 9.74
N GLY A 49 3.86 15.31 9.53
CA GLY A 49 4.48 14.15 8.89
C GLY A 49 4.34 12.87 9.71
N ALA A 50 4.41 12.96 11.04
CA ALA A 50 4.17 11.84 11.93
C ALA A 50 2.72 11.34 11.81
N VAL A 51 1.74 12.23 11.78
CA VAL A 51 0.33 11.87 11.56
C VAL A 51 0.14 11.18 10.21
N MET A 52 0.79 11.67 9.14
CA MET A 52 0.74 11.06 7.81
C MET A 52 1.34 9.65 7.79
N LEU A 53 2.53 9.47 8.37
CA LEU A 53 3.21 8.18 8.43
C LEU A 53 2.41 7.17 9.27
N GLN A 54 1.84 7.61 10.40
CA GLN A 54 0.93 6.77 11.18
C GLN A 54 -0.26 6.30 10.33
N SER A 55 -0.92 7.22 9.62
CA SER A 55 -2.07 6.88 8.77
C SER A 55 -1.70 5.88 7.68
N ARG A 56 -0.52 6.04 7.05
CA ARG A 56 0.03 5.07 6.09
C ARG A 56 0.21 3.70 6.72
N ILE A 57 0.85 3.61 7.89
CA ILE A 57 1.08 2.34 8.59
C ILE A 57 -0.26 1.69 8.96
N THR A 58 -1.21 2.44 9.51
CA THR A 58 -2.54 1.93 9.83
C THR A 58 -3.29 1.42 8.59
N ARG A 59 -3.24 2.15 7.46
CA ARG A 59 -3.79 1.66 6.17
C ARG A 59 -3.17 0.33 5.76
N VAL A 60 -1.84 0.22 5.83
CA VAL A 60 -1.13 -1.00 5.48
C VAL A 60 -1.57 -2.17 6.38
N LEU A 61 -1.70 -1.95 7.69
CA LEU A 61 -2.21 -2.97 8.62
C LEU A 61 -3.66 -3.38 8.31
N LYS A 62 -4.54 -2.43 7.96
CA LYS A 62 -5.92 -2.74 7.53
C LYS A 62 -5.92 -3.63 6.29
N ASN A 63 -5.11 -3.30 5.30
CA ASN A 63 -5.00 -4.07 4.07
C ASN A 63 -4.45 -5.47 4.33
N ARG A 64 -3.46 -5.62 5.21
CA ARG A 64 -2.98 -6.96 5.63
C ARG A 64 -4.10 -7.80 6.25
N LEU A 65 -4.89 -7.24 7.17
CA LEU A 65 -5.99 -7.95 7.82
C LEU A 65 -7.08 -8.34 6.80
N ARG A 66 -7.49 -7.42 5.93
CA ARG A 66 -8.45 -7.71 4.84
C ARG A 66 -7.92 -8.77 3.90
N MET A 67 -6.63 -8.73 3.56
CA MET A 67 -5.99 -9.73 2.72
C MET A 67 -6.00 -11.11 3.37
N ALA A 68 -5.67 -11.20 4.66
CA ALA A 68 -5.72 -12.45 5.42
C ALA A 68 -7.15 -13.03 5.45
N ARG A 69 -8.16 -12.18 5.66
CA ARG A 69 -9.58 -12.57 5.56
C ARG A 69 -9.91 -13.11 4.17
N ASP A 70 -9.54 -12.38 3.12
CA ASP A 70 -9.87 -12.75 1.74
C ASP A 70 -9.22 -14.09 1.36
N PHE A 71 -7.95 -14.32 1.72
CA PHE A 71 -7.29 -15.63 1.51
C PHE A 71 -7.96 -16.76 2.29
N ALA A 72 -8.40 -16.51 3.52
CA ALA A 72 -9.09 -17.52 4.32
C ALA A 72 -10.49 -17.86 3.77
N ALA A 73 -11.22 -16.85 3.27
CA ALA A 73 -12.56 -17.00 2.71
C ALA A 73 -12.54 -17.63 1.31
N TYR A 74 -11.45 -17.43 0.56
CA TYR A 74 -11.35 -17.76 -0.85
C TYR A 74 -10.06 -18.53 -1.18
N PRO A 75 -9.96 -19.80 -0.75
CA PRO A 75 -8.75 -20.60 -0.90
C PRO A 75 -8.34 -20.82 -2.37
N GLU A 76 -9.26 -20.73 -3.33
CA GLU A 76 -8.96 -20.85 -4.76
C GLU A 76 -8.08 -19.71 -5.31
N ILE A 77 -7.88 -18.62 -4.54
CA ILE A 77 -6.86 -17.61 -4.87
C ILE A 77 -5.47 -18.28 -4.92
N HIS A 78 -5.20 -19.26 -4.05
CA HIS A 78 -3.93 -20.01 -4.04
C HIS A 78 -3.74 -20.91 -5.26
N GLU A 79 -4.81 -21.20 -6.00
CA GLU A 79 -4.78 -22.03 -7.20
C GLU A 79 -4.50 -21.21 -8.48
N GLN A 80 -4.55 -19.88 -8.39
CA GLN A 80 -4.29 -19.00 -9.53
C GLN A 80 -2.85 -19.16 -10.01
N LYS A 81 -2.69 -19.48 -11.30
CA LYS A 81 -1.39 -19.59 -11.94
C LYS A 81 -1.00 -18.26 -12.58
N ILE A 82 0.11 -17.68 -12.13
CA ILE A 82 0.75 -16.55 -12.79
C ILE A 82 1.73 -17.10 -13.82
N ASP A 83 1.28 -17.24 -15.06
CA ASP A 83 2.11 -17.78 -16.15
C ASP A 83 2.99 -16.68 -16.77
N ARG A 84 4.30 -16.97 -16.87
CA ARG A 84 5.31 -16.13 -17.54
C ARG A 84 5.27 -14.63 -17.16
N PRO A 85 5.37 -14.27 -15.86
CA PRO A 85 5.41 -12.87 -15.46
C PRO A 85 6.66 -12.15 -15.99
N ILE A 86 6.52 -10.87 -16.31
CA ILE A 86 7.64 -9.99 -16.68
C ILE A 86 7.95 -9.09 -15.48
N PHE A 87 9.20 -9.12 -15.03
CA PHE A 87 9.71 -8.22 -14.00
C PHE A 87 10.62 -7.18 -14.63
N ILE A 88 10.38 -5.91 -14.32
CA ILE A 88 11.21 -4.79 -14.75
C ILE A 88 12.02 -4.36 -13.54
N CYS A 89 13.30 -4.72 -13.51
CA CYS A 89 14.20 -4.37 -12.42
C CYS A 89 15.25 -3.37 -12.90
N GLY A 90 15.54 -2.35 -12.11
CA GLY A 90 16.58 -1.37 -12.44
C GLY A 90 16.67 -0.28 -11.39
N MET A 91 17.75 0.50 -11.44
CA MET A 91 17.90 1.69 -10.60
C MET A 91 16.88 2.76 -11.02
N ALA A 92 16.52 3.63 -10.08
CA ALA A 92 15.72 4.81 -10.40
C ALA A 92 16.36 5.59 -11.57
N ARG A 93 15.52 6.14 -12.46
CA ARG A 93 15.91 6.96 -13.63
C ARG A 93 16.65 6.19 -14.75
N THR A 94 16.50 4.87 -14.83
CA THR A 94 17.03 4.03 -15.94
C THR A 94 16.00 3.73 -17.04
N GLY A 95 14.82 4.35 -16.98
CA GLY A 95 13.75 4.16 -17.96
C GLY A 95 12.77 3.02 -17.64
N SER A 96 12.85 2.39 -16.46
CA SER A 96 11.93 1.34 -16.00
C SER A 96 10.46 1.76 -16.10
N THR A 97 10.10 2.95 -15.62
CA THR A 97 8.73 3.51 -15.71
C THR A 97 8.26 3.63 -17.16
N LYS A 98 9.14 4.07 -18.08
CA LYS A 98 8.80 4.18 -19.51
C LYS A 98 8.53 2.80 -20.11
N THR A 99 9.39 1.83 -19.80
CA THR A 99 9.23 0.43 -20.24
C THR A 99 7.93 -0.18 -19.70
N GLN A 100 7.61 0.05 -18.42
CA GLN A 100 6.38 -0.42 -17.81
C GLN A 100 5.14 0.15 -18.50
N LYS A 101 5.11 1.47 -18.73
CA LYS A 101 4.01 2.15 -19.42
C LYS A 101 3.85 1.67 -20.87
N LEU A 102 4.95 1.41 -21.58
CA LEU A 102 4.91 0.84 -22.94
C LEU A 102 4.30 -0.56 -22.96
N LEU A 103 4.70 -1.43 -22.03
CA LEU A 103 4.13 -2.77 -21.94
C LEU A 103 2.65 -2.73 -21.56
N ALA A 104 2.26 -1.89 -20.60
CA ALA A 104 0.85 -1.73 -20.23
C ALA A 104 0.00 -1.20 -21.39
N ALA A 105 0.51 -0.23 -22.16
CA ALA A 105 -0.19 0.34 -23.31
C ALA A 105 -0.36 -0.63 -24.49
N SER A 106 0.40 -1.73 -24.54
CA SER A 106 0.24 -2.76 -25.58
C SER A 106 -1.10 -3.50 -25.51
N GLY A 107 -1.70 -3.58 -24.31
CA GLY A 107 -2.89 -4.40 -24.06
C GLY A 107 -2.61 -5.90 -23.90
N ASP A 108 -1.36 -6.35 -24.11
CA ASP A 108 -0.98 -7.75 -24.01
C ASP A 108 -0.76 -8.23 -22.56
N PHE A 109 -0.65 -7.29 -21.61
CA PHE A 109 -0.28 -7.58 -20.22
C PHE A 109 -1.26 -6.99 -19.22
N ASN A 110 -1.55 -7.76 -18.17
CA ASN A 110 -2.08 -7.20 -16.93
C ASN A 110 -0.98 -6.38 -16.24
N PHE A 111 -1.35 -5.24 -15.67
CA PHE A 111 -0.45 -4.40 -14.89
C PHE A 111 -1.11 -3.99 -13.57
N LEU A 112 -0.27 -3.65 -12.59
CA LEU A 112 -0.70 -3.13 -11.31
C LEU A 112 -1.09 -1.66 -11.46
N THR A 113 -2.30 -1.30 -11.05
CA THR A 113 -2.75 0.10 -10.99
C THR A 113 -2.51 0.68 -9.60
N PHE A 114 -2.36 2.01 -9.49
CA PHE A 114 -2.17 2.66 -8.19
C PHE A 114 -3.25 2.27 -7.19
N TRP A 115 -4.54 2.34 -7.56
CA TRP A 115 -5.62 2.01 -6.62
C TRP A 115 -5.56 0.56 -6.10
N LYS A 116 -5.08 -0.39 -6.93
CA LYS A 116 -4.87 -1.78 -6.51
C LYS A 116 -3.66 -1.93 -5.59
N ALA A 117 -2.58 -1.20 -5.85
CA ALA A 117 -1.41 -1.19 -4.96
C ALA A 117 -1.75 -0.53 -3.61
N PHE A 118 -2.55 0.54 -3.64
CA PHE A 118 -2.96 1.32 -2.47
C PHE A 118 -3.94 0.56 -1.58
N ASN A 119 -4.95 -0.09 -2.16
CA ASN A 119 -5.96 -0.88 -1.44
C ASN A 119 -6.24 -2.20 -2.21
N PRO A 120 -5.41 -3.25 -2.04
CA PRO A 120 -5.51 -4.46 -2.85
C PRO A 120 -6.70 -5.36 -2.49
N SER A 121 -7.07 -5.41 -1.22
CA SER A 121 -8.08 -6.34 -0.69
C SER A 121 -9.47 -5.73 -0.65
N LEU A 122 -10.50 -6.57 -0.64
CA LEU A 122 -11.90 -6.15 -0.57
C LEU A 122 -12.14 -5.38 0.74
N ILE A 123 -13.03 -4.39 0.75
CA ILE A 123 -13.37 -3.67 1.99
C ILE A 123 -14.25 -4.57 2.86
N SER A 124 -15.36 -5.06 2.30
CA SER A 124 -16.37 -5.92 2.93
C SER A 124 -15.95 -7.38 3.01
N GLY A 125 -15.11 -7.84 2.08
CA GLY A 125 -14.80 -9.26 1.91
C GLY A 125 -15.79 -10.01 1.01
N ASP A 126 -16.81 -9.33 0.48
CA ASP A 126 -17.71 -9.90 -0.52
C ASP A 126 -17.10 -9.74 -1.92
N ARG A 127 -16.96 -10.84 -2.67
CA ARG A 127 -16.47 -10.84 -4.04
C ARG A 127 -17.32 -10.04 -5.04
N SER A 128 -18.59 -9.81 -4.71
CA SER A 128 -19.48 -8.98 -5.52
C SER A 128 -19.33 -7.48 -5.24
N GLU A 129 -18.50 -7.09 -4.26
CA GLU A 129 -18.19 -5.70 -3.96
C GLU A 129 -17.66 -4.95 -5.19
N SER A 130 -18.26 -3.80 -5.48
CA SER A 130 -17.73 -2.88 -6.47
C SER A 130 -16.36 -2.33 -6.03
N PRO A 131 -15.34 -2.29 -6.91
CA PRO A 131 -14.05 -1.70 -6.56
C PRO A 131 -14.12 -0.19 -6.31
N GLN A 132 -15.25 0.47 -6.60
CA GLN A 132 -15.37 1.93 -6.56
C GLN A 132 -14.92 2.54 -5.23
N GLY A 133 -15.29 1.96 -4.08
CA GLY A 133 -14.85 2.51 -2.79
C GLY A 133 -13.32 2.55 -2.63
N ARG A 134 -12.61 1.57 -3.20
CA ARG A 134 -11.12 1.54 -3.16
C ARG A 134 -10.49 2.47 -4.19
N ILE A 135 -11.20 2.74 -5.29
CA ILE A 135 -10.82 3.73 -6.29
C ILE A 135 -10.99 5.13 -5.70
N ASP A 136 -12.13 5.40 -5.05
CA ASP A 136 -12.42 6.68 -4.39
C ASP A 136 -11.39 6.99 -3.29
N ASP A 137 -11.06 6.00 -2.45
CA ASP A 137 -10.00 6.13 -1.42
C ASP A 137 -8.64 6.52 -2.04
N ALA A 138 -8.32 5.97 -3.22
CA ALA A 138 -7.07 6.25 -3.92
C ALA A 138 -7.11 7.63 -4.58
N ASP A 139 -8.22 8.03 -5.19
CA ASP A 139 -8.43 9.37 -5.75
C ASP A 139 -8.31 10.44 -4.67
N GLU A 140 -8.97 10.26 -3.52
CA GLU A 140 -8.89 11.19 -2.38
C GLU A 140 -7.46 11.32 -1.88
N TYR A 141 -6.74 10.20 -1.73
CA TYR A 141 -5.34 10.21 -1.32
C TYR A 141 -4.45 10.96 -2.34
N LEU A 142 -4.62 10.71 -3.63
CA LEU A 142 -3.81 11.36 -4.66
C LEU A 142 -4.10 12.86 -4.77
N GLN A 143 -5.37 13.27 -4.65
CA GLN A 143 -5.72 14.69 -4.59
C GLN A 143 -5.03 15.37 -3.40
N TRP A 144 -5.15 14.77 -2.22
CA TRP A 144 -4.51 15.26 -1.01
C TRP A 144 -2.97 15.34 -1.14
N TYR A 145 -2.37 14.33 -1.77
CA TYR A 145 -0.92 14.24 -1.97
C TYR A 145 -0.42 15.31 -2.94
N ASP A 146 -1.12 15.50 -4.06
CA ASP A 146 -0.82 16.54 -5.05
C ASP A 146 -0.93 17.95 -4.44
N GLU A 147 -1.94 18.20 -3.61
CA GLU A 147 -2.13 19.49 -2.93
C GLU A 147 -1.01 19.79 -1.92
N ARG A 148 -0.55 18.79 -1.17
CA ARG A 148 0.47 18.94 -0.12
C ARG A 148 1.91 18.81 -0.61
N SER A 149 2.12 18.16 -1.74
CA SER A 149 3.46 17.86 -2.26
C SER A 149 3.52 17.98 -3.79
N PRO A 150 3.15 19.13 -4.38
CA PRO A 150 3.02 19.29 -5.83
C PRO A 150 4.33 19.06 -6.59
N GLU A 151 5.48 19.33 -5.97
CA GLU A 151 6.83 19.10 -6.52
C GLU A 151 7.10 17.62 -6.84
N THR A 152 6.40 16.69 -6.17
CA THR A 152 6.59 15.24 -6.39
C THR A 152 6.25 14.80 -7.81
N ARG A 153 5.35 15.54 -8.49
CA ARG A 153 4.97 15.33 -9.89
C ARG A 153 6.14 15.47 -10.85
N ALA A 154 7.22 16.19 -10.47
CA ALA A 154 8.44 16.26 -11.26
C ALA A 154 9.24 14.95 -11.25
N GLY A 155 9.10 14.16 -10.17
CA GLY A 155 9.77 12.89 -9.96
C GLY A 155 8.97 11.70 -10.46
N HIS A 156 7.69 11.63 -10.06
CA HIS A 156 6.76 10.55 -10.37
C HIS A 156 5.32 11.09 -10.38
N ILE A 157 4.55 10.74 -11.41
CA ILE A 157 3.15 11.15 -11.54
C ILE A 157 2.30 9.94 -11.19
N PHE A 158 1.63 10.03 -10.05
CA PHE A 158 0.65 9.06 -9.62
C PHE A 158 -0.69 9.32 -10.30
N GLU A 159 -1.30 8.27 -10.85
CA GLU A 159 -2.64 8.31 -11.42
C GLU A 159 -3.38 7.09 -10.89
N THR A 160 -4.62 7.25 -10.44
CA THR A 160 -5.42 6.19 -9.82
C THR A 160 -5.47 4.92 -10.67
N HIS A 161 -5.68 5.08 -11.98
CA HIS A 161 -5.69 4.00 -12.97
C HIS A 161 -4.34 3.80 -13.69
N GLY A 162 -3.32 4.59 -13.35
CA GLY A 162 -1.99 4.50 -13.93
C GLY A 162 -1.23 3.27 -13.45
N THR A 163 -0.27 2.83 -14.26
CA THR A 163 0.66 1.74 -13.92
C THR A 163 1.50 2.10 -12.72
N GLU A 164 1.63 1.18 -11.76
CA GLU A 164 2.44 1.39 -10.56
C GLU A 164 3.40 0.26 -10.22
N GLU A 165 4.39 0.61 -9.40
CA GLU A 165 5.39 -0.31 -8.86
C GLU A 165 4.79 -1.24 -7.79
N GLU A 166 5.39 -2.43 -7.65
CA GLU A 166 5.01 -3.41 -6.64
C GLU A 166 5.31 -2.96 -5.20
N SER A 167 6.05 -1.86 -5.04
CA SER A 167 6.44 -1.30 -3.74
C SER A 167 5.26 -1.07 -2.80
N GLY A 168 4.10 -0.64 -3.33
CA GLY A 168 2.86 -0.48 -2.56
C GLY A 168 2.29 -1.80 -2.02
N ILE A 169 2.52 -2.92 -2.72
CA ILE A 169 2.18 -4.26 -2.23
C ILE A 169 3.26 -4.77 -1.25
N LEU A 170 4.54 -4.52 -1.54
CA LEU A 170 5.64 -4.94 -0.67
C LEU A 170 5.57 -4.27 0.72
N GLU A 171 5.06 -3.04 0.80
CA GLU A 171 4.74 -2.37 2.07
C GLU A 171 3.88 -3.24 2.99
N LEU A 172 2.97 -4.04 2.44
CA LEU A 172 2.17 -4.95 3.25
C LEU A 172 3.04 -5.91 4.05
N SER A 173 4.23 -6.28 3.59
CA SER A 173 5.14 -7.18 4.33
C SER A 173 6.02 -6.49 5.37
N MET A 174 5.97 -5.16 5.51
CA MET A 174 6.98 -4.35 6.22
C MET A 174 8.41 -4.48 5.68
N ILE A 175 8.58 -5.07 4.49
CA ILE A 175 9.86 -5.20 3.79
C ILE A 175 9.73 -4.48 2.45
N SER A 176 10.11 -3.21 2.42
CA SER A 176 10.01 -2.34 1.25
C SER A 176 11.14 -1.31 1.26
N PRO A 177 11.72 -0.93 0.10
CA PRO A 177 12.75 0.09 0.03
C PRO A 177 12.21 1.53 0.17
N VAL A 178 10.89 1.73 0.28
CA VAL A 178 10.24 3.05 0.23
C VAL A 178 9.43 3.40 1.50
N TRP A 179 9.82 2.86 2.65
CA TRP A 179 9.23 3.23 3.94
C TRP A 179 9.50 4.68 4.34
#